data_AF-A0AAD7ZUU5-F1
#
_entry.id   AF-A0AAD7ZUU5-F1
#
_cell.length_a   1.000
_cell.length_b   1.000
_cell.length_c   1.000
_cell.angle_alpha   90.00
_cell.angle_beta   90.00
_cell.angle_gamma   90.00
#
_symmetry.space_group_name_H-M   'P 1'
#
loop_
_entity.id
_entity.type
_entity.pdbx_description
1 polymer ?
#
loop_
_entity_poly.entity_id
_entity_poly.type
_entity_poly.pdbx_seq_one_letter_code
_entity_poly.pdbx_strand_id
1 'polypeptide(L)'
;MADSTATSDGSGLLTNLFLEIIESPVNLLLLGIITLLVYKIVKSRQKVPDPVPPEPELPKIRKDFTVQELKKYDGTGSDGRILVAVNGKVFDVTKGKRFYGPGGPYSAFGGRDASRGLAKFSVESSNEEYDDLSDLNTMEMDSVREWEMQFK
;
A
#
# COMPACT_ATOMS: atom_id res chain seq x y z
N MET A 1 43.82 -41.55 -32.19
CA MET A 1 42.45 -41.60 -32.71
C MET A 1 41.52 -41.50 -31.52
N ALA A 2 40.94 -40.33 -31.22
CA ALA A 2 39.71 -39.77 -31.83
C ALA A 2 38.52 -40.74 -31.62
N ASP A 3 37.36 -40.35 -31.10
CA ASP A 3 36.82 -39.03 -30.81
C ASP A 3 35.64 -39.16 -29.82
N SER A 4 35.25 -38.02 -29.27
CA SER A 4 34.24 -37.74 -28.25
C SER A 4 32.82 -38.14 -28.68
N THR A 5 32.05 -38.79 -27.79
CA THR A 5 30.59 -38.90 -27.90
C THR A 5 29.93 -38.12 -26.78
N ALA A 6 29.66 -36.84 -27.04
CA ALA A 6 28.73 -36.05 -26.26
C ALA A 6 27.98 -35.08 -27.18
N THR A 7 26.68 -34.92 -26.92
CA THR A 7 25.75 -33.86 -27.36
C THR A 7 25.02 -34.02 -28.71
N SER A 8 23.70 -34.36 -28.69
CA SER A 8 22.66 -33.69 -29.52
C SER A 8 21.17 -34.06 -29.24
N ASP A 9 20.73 -34.51 -28.05
CA ASP A 9 19.31 -34.92 -27.87
C ASP A 9 18.31 -33.78 -27.60
N GLY A 10 18.76 -32.60 -27.15
CA GLY A 10 17.86 -31.52 -26.75
C GLY A 10 17.09 -30.84 -27.89
N SER A 11 17.68 -30.78 -29.09
CA SER A 11 17.10 -30.07 -30.24
C SER A 11 15.92 -30.83 -30.88
N GLY A 12 15.96 -32.17 -30.84
CA GLY A 12 14.88 -33.04 -31.35
C GLY A 12 13.65 -33.03 -30.45
N LEU A 13 13.86 -32.96 -29.13
CA LEU A 13 12.76 -32.91 -28.17
C LEU A 13 12.00 -31.58 -28.27
N LEU A 14 12.70 -30.45 -28.36
CA LEU A 14 12.03 -29.14 -28.52
C LEU A 14 11.25 -29.09 -29.83
N THR A 15 11.82 -29.52 -30.95
CA THR A 15 11.16 -29.48 -32.25
C THR A 15 9.92 -30.39 -32.31
N ASN A 16 9.99 -31.59 -31.75
CA ASN A 16 8.84 -32.50 -31.66
C ASN A 16 7.74 -31.93 -30.75
N LEU A 17 8.10 -31.35 -29.60
CA LEU A 17 7.15 -30.68 -28.72
C LEU A 17 6.50 -29.47 -29.42
N PHE A 18 7.27 -28.67 -30.16
CA PHE A 18 6.72 -27.54 -30.92
C PHE A 18 5.72 -28.00 -32.00
N LEU A 19 5.99 -29.10 -32.70
CA LEU A 19 5.07 -29.62 -33.71
C LEU A 19 3.79 -30.20 -33.07
N GLU A 20 3.91 -30.94 -31.97
CA GLU A 20 2.76 -31.50 -31.23
C GLU A 20 1.87 -30.42 -30.59
N ILE A 21 2.48 -29.29 -30.18
CA ILE A 21 1.77 -28.10 -29.70
C ILE A 21 0.98 -27.41 -30.83
N ILE A 22 1.50 -27.40 -32.07
CA ILE A 22 0.88 -26.72 -33.21
C ILE A 22 -0.18 -27.60 -33.90
N GLU A 23 0.01 -28.92 -33.93
CA GLU A 23 -0.88 -29.85 -34.64
C GLU A 23 -2.18 -30.13 -33.86
N SER A 24 -2.13 -30.03 -32.53
CA SER A 24 -3.32 -30.22 -31.69
C SER A 24 -4.16 -28.93 -31.60
N PRO A 25 -5.42 -28.95 -32.08
CA PRO A 25 -6.31 -27.78 -32.00
C PRO A 25 -6.62 -27.37 -30.54
N VAL A 26 -6.54 -28.32 -29.61
CA VAL A 26 -6.73 -28.06 -28.17
C VAL A 26 -5.56 -27.26 -27.59
N ASN A 27 -4.33 -27.57 -27.99
CA ASN A 27 -3.13 -26.87 -27.51
C ASN A 27 -3.10 -25.42 -28.02
N LEU A 28 -3.53 -25.18 -29.26
CA LEU A 28 -3.69 -23.83 -29.81
C LEU A 28 -4.74 -23.01 -29.05
N LEU A 29 -5.88 -23.63 -28.72
CA LEU A 29 -6.91 -22.99 -27.89
C LEU A 29 -6.37 -22.64 -26.50
N LEU A 30 -5.64 -23.57 -25.88
CA LEU A 30 -5.06 -23.41 -24.55
C LEU A 30 -3.97 -22.33 -24.54
N LEU A 31 -3.12 -22.28 -25.58
CA LEU A 31 -2.13 -21.22 -25.79
C LEU A 31 -2.81 -19.86 -25.95
N GLY A 32 -3.87 -19.77 -26.76
CA GLY A 32 -4.65 -18.54 -26.92
C GLY A 32 -5.28 -18.04 -25.62
N ILE A 33 -5.81 -18.95 -24.80
CA ILE A 33 -6.35 -18.63 -23.46
C ILE A 33 -5.22 -18.15 -22.54
N ILE A 34 -4.08 -18.85 -22.49
CA ILE A 34 -2.93 -18.44 -21.69
C ILE A 34 -2.45 -17.06 -22.12
N THR A 35 -2.28 -16.81 -23.42
CA THR A 35 -1.89 -15.51 -23.95
C THR A 35 -2.90 -14.43 -23.59
N LEU A 36 -4.22 -14.69 -23.68
CA LEU A 36 -5.26 -13.75 -23.26
C LEU A 36 -5.22 -13.47 -21.76
N LEU A 37 -5.02 -14.48 -20.92
CA LEU A 37 -4.93 -14.33 -19.46
C LEU A 37 -3.67 -13.55 -19.07
N VAL A 38 -2.52 -13.87 -19.67
CA VAL A 38 -1.27 -13.13 -19.48
C VAL A 38 -1.45 -11.68 -19.93
N TYR A 39 -2.03 -11.45 -21.12
CA TYR A 39 -2.33 -10.10 -21.61
C TYR A 39 -3.24 -9.34 -20.63
N LYS A 40 -4.30 -9.97 -20.14
CA LYS A 40 -5.25 -9.36 -19.20
C LYS A 40 -4.58 -9.05 -17.86
N ILE A 41 -3.70 -9.92 -17.35
CA ILE A 41 -2.95 -9.71 -16.11
C ILE A 41 -1.97 -8.53 -16.26
N VAL A 42 -1.20 -8.49 -17.35
CA VAL A 42 -0.22 -7.42 -17.61
C VAL A 42 -0.93 -6.09 -17.84
N LYS A 43 -1.98 -6.06 -18.67
CA LYS A 43 -2.75 -4.84 -18.95
C LYS A 43 -3.50 -4.32 -17.72
N SER A 44 -4.00 -5.22 -16.85
CA SER A 44 -4.63 -4.83 -15.59
C SER A 44 -3.63 -4.14 -14.65
N ARG A 45 -2.37 -4.61 -14.62
CA ARG A 45 -1.29 -3.98 -13.84
C ARG A 45 -0.78 -2.66 -14.43
N GLN A 46 -0.99 -2.40 -15.73
CA GLN A 46 -0.54 -1.20 -16.44
C GLN A 46 -1.50 0.00 -16.37
N LYS A 47 -2.61 -0.08 -15.61
CA LYS A 47 -3.32 1.14 -15.20
C LYS A 47 -2.42 1.91 -14.22
N VAL A 48 -1.44 2.63 -14.75
CA VAL A 48 -0.75 3.69 -14.05
C VAL A 48 -1.84 4.71 -13.71
N PRO A 49 -2.13 4.97 -12.42
CA PRO A 49 -3.05 6.04 -12.05
C PRO A 49 -2.59 7.30 -12.78
N ASP A 50 -3.52 8.02 -13.41
CA ASP A 50 -3.21 9.30 -14.04
C ASP A 50 -2.33 10.13 -13.09
N PRO A 51 -1.28 10.81 -13.60
CA PRO A 51 -0.43 11.64 -12.76
C PRO A 51 -1.33 12.72 -12.16
N VAL A 52 -1.73 12.49 -10.90
CA VAL A 52 -2.51 13.44 -10.11
C VAL A 52 -1.68 14.73 -10.15
N PRO A 53 -2.24 15.85 -10.65
CA PRO A 53 -1.54 17.13 -10.61
C PRO A 53 -0.95 17.32 -9.23
N PRO A 54 0.32 17.74 -9.09
CA PRO A 54 0.94 17.90 -7.78
C PRO A 54 0.04 18.81 -6.96
N GLU A 55 -0.65 18.20 -5.98
CA GLU A 55 -1.58 18.91 -5.12
C GLU A 55 -0.78 20.02 -4.45
N PRO A 56 -1.23 21.30 -4.51
CA PRO A 56 -0.46 22.42 -4.03
C PRO A 56 0.01 22.11 -2.61
N GLU A 57 1.33 22.05 -2.42
CA GLU A 57 1.90 21.65 -1.14
C GLU A 57 1.49 22.67 -0.10
N LEU A 58 0.57 22.27 0.77
CA LEU A 58 0.08 23.12 1.82
C LEU A 58 1.26 23.53 2.72
N PRO A 59 1.30 24.79 3.20
CA PRO A 59 2.37 25.25 4.07
C PRO A 59 2.53 24.30 5.26
N LYS A 60 3.76 23.83 5.50
CA LYS A 60 4.07 22.94 6.63
C LYS A 60 3.73 23.65 7.93
N ILE A 61 2.72 23.16 8.65
CA ILE A 61 2.36 23.71 9.95
C ILE A 61 3.36 23.17 10.98
N ARG A 62 4.20 24.05 11.53
CA ARG A 62 5.07 23.74 12.68
C ARG A 62 4.46 24.40 13.91
N LYS A 63 3.39 23.80 14.42
CA LYS A 63 2.68 24.26 15.62
C LYS A 63 2.40 23.04 16.48
N ASP A 64 2.44 23.22 17.78
CA ASP A 64 1.91 22.25 18.72
C ASP A 64 0.38 22.30 18.68
N PHE A 65 -0.26 21.14 18.74
CA PHE A 65 -1.71 21.01 18.72
C PHE A 65 -2.19 20.39 20.02
N THR A 66 -3.23 20.98 20.58
CA THR A 66 -4.07 20.28 21.55
C THR A 66 -4.92 19.23 20.83
N VAL A 67 -5.39 18.21 21.55
CA VAL A 67 -6.24 17.17 20.95
C VAL A 67 -7.54 17.76 20.39
N GLN A 68 -8.09 18.80 21.04
CA GLN A 68 -9.27 19.50 20.52
C GLN A 68 -9.00 20.28 19.23
N GLU A 69 -7.81 20.89 19.10
CA GLU A 69 -7.42 21.56 17.84
C GLU A 69 -7.19 20.53 16.74
N LEU A 70 -6.58 19.38 17.05
CA LEU A 70 -6.31 18.32 16.09
C LEU A 70 -7.60 17.76 15.46
N LYS A 71 -8.67 17.61 16.25
CA LYS A 71 -9.99 17.11 15.78
C LYS A 71 -10.59 17.93 14.64
N LYS A 72 -10.18 19.19 14.45
CA LYS A 72 -10.67 20.04 13.35
C LYS A 72 -10.06 19.68 12.00
N TYR A 73 -9.01 18.84 11.99
CA TYR A 73 -8.25 18.46 10.82
C TYR A 73 -8.49 16.99 10.44
N ASP A 74 -9.76 16.63 10.23
CA ASP A 74 -10.21 15.31 9.77
C ASP A 74 -10.46 15.25 8.24
N GLY A 75 -10.19 16.34 7.53
CA GLY A 75 -10.42 16.49 6.09
C GLY A 75 -11.83 16.94 5.70
N THR A 76 -12.73 17.22 6.66
CA THR A 76 -14.07 17.79 6.40
C THR A 76 -14.10 19.31 6.44
N GLY A 77 -13.12 19.94 7.09
CA GLY A 77 -13.02 21.39 7.24
C GLY A 77 -12.77 22.13 5.92
N SER A 78 -12.89 23.46 5.95
CA SER A 78 -12.70 24.33 4.77
C SER A 78 -11.29 24.26 4.16
N ASP A 79 -10.27 23.97 4.97
CA ASP A 79 -8.88 23.76 4.52
C ASP A 79 -8.69 22.35 3.93
N GLY A 80 -9.61 21.42 4.18
CA GLY A 80 -9.55 20.04 3.68
C GLY A 80 -8.36 19.21 4.19
N ARG A 81 -7.55 19.77 5.09
CA ARG A 81 -6.37 19.14 5.69
C ARG A 81 -6.72 18.00 6.61
N ILE A 82 -5.84 17.00 6.61
CA ILE A 82 -5.93 15.84 7.49
C ILE A 82 -4.63 15.74 8.26
N LEU A 83 -4.73 15.86 9.58
CA LEU A 83 -3.60 15.68 10.49
C LEU A 83 -3.80 14.43 11.32
N VAL A 84 -2.72 13.71 11.62
CA VAL A 84 -2.73 12.53 12.49
C VAL A 84 -1.62 12.70 13.51
N ALA A 85 -1.92 12.44 14.79
CA ALA A 85 -0.88 12.35 15.81
C ALA A 85 -0.42 10.90 15.98
N VAL A 86 0.89 10.71 16.10
CA VAL A 86 1.53 9.44 16.43
C VAL A 86 2.66 9.71 17.41
N ASN A 87 2.63 9.05 18.55
CA ASN A 87 3.59 9.18 19.65
C ASN A 87 3.83 10.64 20.07
N GLY A 88 2.75 11.43 20.18
CA GLY A 88 2.81 12.86 20.53
C GLY A 88 3.33 13.79 19.42
N LYS A 89 3.60 13.28 18.22
CA LYS A 89 4.00 14.09 17.05
C LYS A 89 2.88 14.17 16.04
N VAL A 90 2.66 15.36 15.49
CA VAL A 90 1.59 15.61 14.51
C VAL A 90 2.15 15.59 13.09
N PHE A 91 1.51 14.82 12.21
CA PHE A 91 1.89 14.65 10.82
C PHE A 91 0.76 15.10 9.89
N ASP A 92 1.12 15.80 8.82
CA ASP A 92 0.19 16.17 7.75
C ASP A 92 0.08 15.04 6.74
N VAL A 93 -1.06 14.33 6.78
CA VAL A 93 -1.36 13.20 5.90
C VAL A 93 -2.37 13.57 4.83
N THR A 94 -2.52 14.86 4.50
CA THR A 94 -3.47 15.35 3.50
C THR A 94 -3.25 14.69 2.13
N LYS A 95 -1.99 14.43 1.73
CA LYS A 95 -1.64 13.68 0.50
C LYS A 95 -2.23 12.25 0.49
N GLY A 96 -2.50 11.69 1.67
CA GLY A 96 -3.14 10.40 1.88
C GLY A 96 -4.65 10.46 2.07
N LYS A 97 -5.34 11.52 1.60
CA LYS A 97 -6.78 11.75 1.80
C LYS A 97 -7.68 10.55 1.49
N ARG A 98 -7.33 9.74 0.49
CA ARG A 98 -8.07 8.49 0.16
C ARG A 98 -8.07 7.45 1.29
N PHE A 99 -7.11 7.54 2.22
CA PHE A 99 -6.95 6.62 3.34
C PHE A 99 -7.45 7.24 4.64
N TYR A 100 -6.98 8.44 4.96
CA TYR A 100 -7.23 9.11 6.24
C TYR A 100 -8.40 10.09 6.22
N GLY A 101 -8.89 10.45 5.04
CA GLY A 101 -10.03 11.34 4.90
C GLY A 101 -11.38 10.63 5.08
N PRO A 102 -12.49 11.39 5.08
CA PRO A 102 -13.83 10.84 5.29
C PRO A 102 -14.16 9.71 4.30
N GLY A 103 -14.60 8.56 4.82
CA GLY A 103 -14.92 7.37 4.01
C GLY A 103 -13.72 6.52 3.59
N GLY A 104 -12.49 6.93 3.94
CA GLY A 104 -11.29 6.11 3.79
C GLY A 104 -11.19 5.01 4.85
N PRO A 105 -10.43 3.93 4.59
CA PRO A 105 -10.27 2.81 5.53
C PRO A 105 -9.63 3.20 6.86
N TYR A 106 -8.89 4.32 6.92
CA TYR A 106 -8.21 4.83 8.12
C TYR A 106 -8.76 6.20 8.56
N SER A 107 -10.01 6.52 8.17
CA SER A 107 -10.63 7.80 8.49
C SER A 107 -10.75 8.06 9.99
N ALA A 108 -10.78 7.00 10.80
CA ALA A 108 -10.82 7.08 12.26
C ALA A 108 -9.58 7.76 12.88
N PHE A 109 -8.45 7.78 12.16
CA PHE A 109 -7.23 8.45 12.59
C PHE A 109 -7.19 9.93 12.22
N GLY A 110 -7.97 10.35 11.21
CA GLY A 110 -8.02 11.74 10.77
C GLY A 110 -8.44 12.68 11.91
N GLY A 111 -7.59 13.65 12.22
CA GLY A 111 -7.78 14.62 13.30
C GLY A 111 -7.60 14.04 14.71
N ARG A 112 -6.99 12.87 14.87
CA ARG A 112 -6.85 12.19 16.17
C ARG A 112 -5.44 11.65 16.41
N ASP A 113 -5.20 11.24 17.65
CA ASP A 113 -4.04 10.43 18.00
C ASP A 113 -4.30 8.97 17.63
N ALA A 114 -3.49 8.46 16.71
CA ALA A 114 -3.57 7.09 16.20
C ALA A 114 -2.65 6.12 16.96
N SER A 115 -1.88 6.59 17.95
CA SER A 115 -0.82 5.80 18.60
C SER A 115 -1.31 4.44 19.10
N ARG A 116 -2.39 4.40 19.89
CA ARG A 116 -2.94 3.13 20.39
C ARG A 116 -3.50 2.25 19.29
N GLY A 117 -4.19 2.83 18.32
CA GLY A 117 -4.73 2.09 17.18
C GLY A 117 -3.62 1.41 16.38
N LEU A 118 -2.53 2.13 16.15
CA LEU A 118 -1.33 1.60 15.50
C LEU A 118 -0.63 0.54 16.34
N ALA A 119 -0.53 0.74 17.65
CA ALA A 119 0.06 -0.22 18.59
C ALA A 119 -0.68 -1.57 18.60
N LYS A 120 -2.01 -1.51 18.59
CA LYS A 120 -2.91 -2.67 18.70
C LYS A 120 -3.41 -3.20 17.36
N PHE A 121 -2.93 -2.64 16.25
CA PHE A 121 -3.40 -2.94 14.90
C PHE A 121 -4.92 -2.82 14.75
N SER A 122 -5.50 -1.82 15.40
CA SER A 122 -6.94 -1.51 15.38
C SER A 122 -7.19 -0.14 14.77
N VAL A 123 -8.24 -0.03 13.96
CA VAL A 123 -8.69 1.24 13.36
C VAL A 123 -9.71 1.95 14.26
N GLU A 124 -9.93 1.43 15.46
CA GLU A 124 -10.81 2.10 16.43
C GLU A 124 -10.18 3.39 16.92
N SER A 125 -10.93 4.48 16.82
CA SER A 125 -10.54 5.74 17.43
C SER A 125 -10.89 5.72 18.91
N SER A 126 -9.93 5.99 19.80
CA SER A 126 -10.27 6.38 21.15
C SER A 126 -11.07 7.69 21.09
N ASN A 127 -12.16 7.76 21.85
CA ASN A 127 -12.96 8.99 21.99
C ASN A 127 -12.42 9.90 23.10
N GLU A 128 -11.38 9.45 23.79
CA GLU A 128 -10.76 10.15 24.90
C GLU A 128 -9.99 11.39 24.41
N GLU A 129 -9.89 12.38 25.27
CA GLU A 129 -9.18 13.63 24.98
C GLU A 129 -7.66 13.47 25.09
N TYR A 130 -7.19 12.54 25.90
CA TYR A 130 -5.79 12.17 26.00
C TYR A 130 -5.71 10.66 26.23
N ASP A 131 -4.88 9.99 25.45
CA ASP A 131 -4.70 8.54 25.52
C ASP A 131 -3.36 8.24 26.17
N ASP A 132 -3.39 7.72 27.41
CA ASP A 132 -2.17 7.33 28.12
C ASP A 132 -1.65 5.98 27.62
N LEU A 133 -0.49 5.99 26.97
CA LEU A 133 0.15 4.80 26.40
C LEU A 133 1.00 4.01 27.41
N SER A 134 0.96 4.36 28.70
CA SER A 134 1.73 3.66 29.75
C SER A 134 1.32 2.20 29.97
N ASP A 135 0.12 1.83 29.50
CA ASP A 135 -0.42 0.47 29.56
C ASP A 135 0.08 -0.44 28.43
N LEU A 136 0.77 0.10 27.43
CA LEU A 136 1.29 -0.67 26.30
C LEU A 136 2.52 -1.49 26.71
N ASN A 137 2.58 -2.72 26.21
CA ASN A 137 3.76 -3.56 26.38
C ASN A 137 4.90 -3.16 25.42
N THR A 138 6.08 -3.74 25.60
CA THR A 138 7.28 -3.41 24.79
C THR A 138 7.06 -3.61 23.30
N MET A 139 6.39 -4.68 22.86
CA MET A 139 6.15 -4.95 21.44
C MET A 139 5.17 -3.94 20.82
N GLU A 140 4.12 -3.60 21.56
CA GLU A 140 3.16 -2.57 21.16
C GLU A 140 3.83 -1.20 21.02
N MET A 141 4.68 -0.84 21.97
CA MET A 141 5.43 0.42 21.94
C MET A 141 6.47 0.46 20.81
N ASP A 142 7.13 -0.66 20.52
CA ASP A 142 8.04 -0.75 19.38
C ASP A 142 7.30 -0.59 18.04
N SER A 143 6.08 -1.13 17.93
CA SER A 143 5.23 -0.90 16.76
C SER A 143 4.88 0.58 16.59
N VAL A 144 4.53 1.29 17.67
CA VAL A 144 4.26 2.74 17.62
C VAL A 144 5.46 3.52 17.10
N ARG A 145 6.67 3.20 17.58
CA ARG A 145 7.91 3.86 17.14
C ARG A 145 8.21 3.57 15.67
N GLU A 146 7.95 2.36 15.21
CA GLU A 146 8.10 2.00 13.80
C GLU A 146 7.16 2.82 12.92
N TRP A 147 5.89 2.94 13.32
CA TRP A 147 4.94 3.81 12.62
C TRP A 147 5.36 5.27 12.64
N GLU A 148 5.78 5.80 13.78
CA GLU A 148 6.28 7.18 13.90
C GLU A 148 7.41 7.46 12.89
N MET A 149 8.31 6.49 12.66
CA MET A 149 9.38 6.61 11.66
C MET A 149 8.86 6.62 10.23
N GLN A 150 7.79 5.86 9.93
CA GLN A 150 7.20 5.82 8.58
C GLN A 150 6.43 7.11 8.22
N PHE A 151 5.89 7.81 9.22
CA PHE A 151 5.13 9.05 9.01
C PHE A 151 6.03 10.29 8.81
N LYS A 152 7.32 10.19 9.19
CA LYS A 152 8.29 11.28 9.11
C LYS A 152 8.83 11.49 7.68
#